data_AF-A0A386WQB4-F1
#
_entry.id   AF-A0A386WQB4-F1
#
_cell.length_a   1.000
_cell.length_b   1.000
_cell.length_c   1.000
_cell.angle_alpha   90.00
_cell.angle_beta   90.00
_cell.angle_gamma   90.00
#
_symmetry.space_group_name_H-M   'P 1'
#
loop_
_entity.id
_entity.type
_entity.pdbx_description
1 polymer ?
#
loop_
_entity_poly.entity_id
_entity_poly.type
_entity_poly.pdbx_seq_one_letter_code
_entity_poly.pdbx_strand_id
1 'polypeptide(L)'
;MHLHSGQATVTGGVLIDLTQLDLANPAAWCDHHGVTVTDGTAVLYKALGDDLTAGQEYGKPTVYTVGQTVTCDDWRDDDDCGGGLHFSPTPHQASQYHYNATRWLAVEVDVATLRPIDGGTPKAKAPSCRVLREVDAFGRLIAGEVTATATITREGR
;
A
#
# COMPACT_ATOMS: atom_id res chain seq x y z
N MET A 1 -12.89 -22.62 -12.46
CA MET A 1 -13.47 -21.93 -13.62
C MET A 1 -14.83 -22.56 -13.88
N HIS A 2 -15.92 -21.82 -13.68
CA HIS A 2 -17.27 -22.32 -13.97
C HIS A 2 -17.62 -21.87 -15.39
N LEU A 3 -17.43 -22.76 -16.35
CA LEU A 3 -17.89 -22.55 -17.71
C LEU A 3 -19.36 -22.95 -17.77
N HIS A 4 -20.25 -21.96 -17.83
CA HIS A 4 -21.66 -22.25 -18.07
C HIS A 4 -21.82 -22.77 -19.50
N SER A 5 -22.64 -23.82 -19.65
CA SER A 5 -23.04 -24.32 -20.96
C SER A 5 -23.68 -23.20 -21.79
N GLY A 6 -23.51 -23.22 -23.11
CA GLY A 6 -24.24 -22.31 -24.01
C GLY A 6 -25.76 -22.49 -24.02
N GLN A 7 -26.28 -23.48 -23.30
CA GLN A 7 -27.71 -23.71 -23.05
C GLN A 7 -28.14 -23.27 -21.64
N ALA A 8 -27.23 -22.71 -20.84
CA ALA A 8 -27.57 -22.24 -19.51
C ALA A 8 -28.52 -21.05 -19.60
N THR A 9 -29.63 -21.14 -18.87
CA THR A 9 -30.51 -19.99 -18.63
C THR A 9 -30.11 -19.37 -17.30
N VAL A 10 -29.61 -18.14 -17.33
CA VAL A 10 -29.33 -17.34 -16.13
C VAL A 10 -30.49 -16.36 -15.97
N THR A 11 -31.23 -16.47 -14.87
CA THR A 11 -32.34 -15.57 -14.55
C THR A 11 -31.98 -14.79 -13.29
N GLY A 12 -31.77 -13.48 -13.42
CA GLY A 12 -31.30 -12.60 -12.35
C GLY A 12 -29.78 -12.38 -12.34
N GLY A 13 -29.32 -11.45 -11.49
CA GLY A 13 -27.92 -11.05 -11.36
C GLY A 13 -27.71 -9.54 -11.54
N VAL A 14 -26.62 -9.00 -10.97
CA VAL A 14 -26.12 -7.64 -11.23
C VAL A 14 -24.78 -7.78 -11.93
N LEU A 15 -24.64 -7.12 -13.08
CA LEU A 15 -23.34 -7.02 -13.74
C LEU A 15 -22.46 -6.04 -12.95
N ILE A 16 -21.38 -6.54 -12.36
CA ILE A 16 -20.30 -5.70 -11.84
C ILE A 16 -19.34 -5.48 -12.99
N ASP A 17 -19.53 -4.37 -13.72
CA ASP A 17 -18.67 -4.01 -14.85
C ASP A 17 -17.41 -3.30 -14.35
N LEU A 18 -16.27 -3.98 -14.46
CA LEU A 18 -14.95 -3.43 -14.12
C LEU A 18 -14.18 -3.00 -15.38
N THR A 19 -14.75 -3.15 -16.58
CA THR A 19 -14.05 -2.89 -17.85
C THR A 19 -13.78 -1.41 -18.12
N GLN A 20 -14.49 -0.53 -17.40
CA GLN A 20 -14.33 0.92 -17.49
C GLN A 20 -13.41 1.49 -16.39
N LEU A 21 -12.82 0.65 -15.54
CA LEU A 21 -11.90 1.13 -14.51
C LEU A 21 -10.56 1.53 -15.13
N ASP A 22 -10.22 2.81 -15.02
CA ASP A 22 -8.87 3.31 -15.25
C ASP A 22 -8.02 3.05 -14.00
N LEU A 23 -7.26 1.96 -14.01
CA LEU A 23 -6.37 1.59 -12.90
C LEU A 23 -5.02 2.32 -12.93
N ALA A 24 -4.77 3.18 -13.91
CA ALA A 24 -3.66 4.13 -13.85
C ALA A 24 -4.02 5.34 -12.96
N ASN A 25 -5.32 5.62 -12.78
CA ASN A 25 -5.79 6.60 -11.81
C ASN A 25 -5.55 6.09 -10.37
N PRO A 26 -4.77 6.80 -9.54
CA PRO A 26 -4.41 6.31 -8.20
C PRO A 26 -5.61 6.11 -7.26
N ALA A 27 -6.62 6.98 -7.34
CA ALA A 27 -7.81 6.86 -6.49
C ALA A 27 -8.66 5.64 -6.90
N ALA A 28 -8.85 5.42 -8.20
CA ALA A 28 -9.54 4.24 -8.72
C ALA A 28 -8.77 2.95 -8.41
N TRP A 29 -7.44 2.98 -8.48
CA TRP A 29 -6.59 1.86 -8.10
C TRP A 29 -6.72 1.52 -6.61
N CYS A 30 -6.71 2.54 -5.74
CA CYS A 30 -6.93 2.34 -4.30
C CYS A 30 -8.30 1.70 -4.03
N ASP A 31 -9.37 2.23 -4.62
CA ASP A 31 -10.73 1.70 -4.45
C ASP A 31 -10.83 0.25 -4.95
N HIS A 32 -10.31 -0.02 -6.15
CA HIS A 32 -10.29 -1.35 -6.74
C HIS A 32 -9.59 -2.40 -5.86
N HIS A 33 -8.51 -2.01 -5.17
CA HIS A 33 -7.75 -2.90 -4.29
C HIS A 33 -8.18 -2.86 -2.82
N GLY A 34 -9.25 -2.14 -2.49
CA GLY A 34 -9.76 -2.03 -1.12
C GLY A 34 -8.83 -1.25 -0.17
N VAL A 35 -8.00 -0.37 -0.73
CA VAL A 35 -7.10 0.51 0.04
C VAL A 35 -7.93 1.64 0.65
N THR A 36 -7.85 1.77 1.98
CA THR A 36 -8.51 2.88 2.68
C THR A 36 -7.82 4.19 2.35
N VAL A 37 -8.60 5.16 1.87
CA VAL A 37 -8.16 6.55 1.66
C VAL A 37 -8.91 7.47 2.62
N THR A 38 -8.18 8.24 3.41
CA THR A 38 -8.71 9.23 4.35
C THR A 38 -7.98 10.55 4.15
N ASP A 39 -8.69 11.66 3.97
CA ASP A 39 -8.09 12.99 3.78
C ASP A 39 -6.98 13.05 2.69
N GLY A 40 -7.15 12.28 1.61
CA GLY A 40 -6.22 12.23 0.48
C GLY A 40 -5.00 11.32 0.68
N THR A 41 -4.88 10.63 1.83
CA THR A 41 -3.80 9.68 2.08
C THR A 41 -4.29 8.24 2.05
N ALA A 42 -3.50 7.35 1.46
CA ALA A 42 -3.73 5.92 1.39
C ALA A 42 -2.84 5.18 2.38
N VAL A 43 -3.39 4.14 3.05
CA VAL A 43 -2.60 3.21 3.85
C VAL A 43 -2.15 2.02 3.01
N LEU A 44 -0.85 1.91 2.79
CA LEU A 44 -0.21 0.84 2.00
C LEU A 44 0.83 0.11 2.86
N TYR A 45 1.42 -0.94 2.30
CA TYR A 45 2.30 -1.84 3.05
C TYR A 45 3.66 -2.05 2.39
N LYS A 46 4.68 -2.16 3.24
CA LYS A 46 6.06 -2.52 2.88
C LYS A 46 6.47 -3.77 3.65
N ALA A 47 7.06 -4.74 2.95
CA ALA A 47 7.65 -5.94 3.53
C ALA A 47 9.18 -5.79 3.57
N LEU A 48 9.80 -6.08 4.70
CA LEU A 48 11.22 -5.83 4.99
C LEU A 48 11.83 -6.96 5.82
N GLY A 49 13.16 -6.96 5.90
CA GLY A 49 13.91 -7.75 6.88
C GLY A 49 13.96 -7.11 8.26
N ASP A 50 14.76 -7.71 9.15
CA ASP A 50 14.85 -7.33 10.56
C ASP A 50 15.34 -5.88 10.77
N ASP A 51 16.18 -5.40 9.85
CA ASP A 51 16.79 -4.06 9.88
C ASP A 51 15.90 -2.94 9.31
N LEU A 52 14.67 -3.27 8.88
CA LEU A 52 13.73 -2.34 8.23
C LEU A 52 14.34 -1.56 7.05
N THR A 53 15.30 -2.15 6.33
CA THR A 53 15.98 -1.51 5.21
C THR A 53 15.57 -2.16 3.89
N ALA A 54 15.34 -1.35 2.86
CA ALA A 54 15.11 -1.80 1.48
C ALA A 54 16.13 -1.18 0.51
N GLY A 55 16.23 -1.72 -0.71
CA GLY A 55 17.02 -1.14 -1.79
C GLY A 55 18.51 -1.47 -1.72
N GLN A 56 18.94 -2.33 -0.79
CA GLN A 56 20.32 -2.79 -0.67
C GLN A 56 20.82 -3.45 -1.97
N GLU A 57 19.96 -4.23 -2.61
CA GLU A 57 20.18 -4.91 -3.89
C GLU A 57 20.37 -3.95 -5.08
N TYR A 58 19.96 -2.70 -4.93
CA TYR A 58 20.10 -1.63 -5.91
C TYR A 58 21.16 -0.59 -5.51
N GLY A 59 21.90 -0.83 -4.42
CA GLY A 59 22.88 0.13 -3.89
C GLY A 59 22.25 1.39 -3.28
N LYS A 60 20.97 1.32 -2.89
CA LYS A 60 20.18 2.43 -2.33
C LYS A 60 19.52 2.06 -1.00
N PRO A 61 20.31 1.75 0.04
CA PRO A 61 19.77 1.36 1.33
C PRO A 61 18.90 2.49 1.91
N THR A 62 17.63 2.19 2.14
CA THR A 62 16.62 3.11 2.68
C THR A 62 16.00 2.49 3.92
N VAL A 63 16.18 3.13 5.08
CA VAL A 63 15.66 2.67 6.37
C VAL A 63 14.25 3.23 6.61
N TYR A 64 13.31 2.37 6.99
CA TYR A 64 11.92 2.73 7.28
C TYR A 64 11.67 2.73 8.80
N THR A 65 12.12 3.78 9.48
CA THR A 65 11.89 3.94 10.92
C THR A 65 10.43 4.29 11.20
N VAL A 66 9.78 3.54 12.11
CA VAL A 66 8.41 3.82 12.56
C VAL A 66 8.30 5.25 13.11
N GLY A 67 7.24 5.96 12.72
CA GLY A 67 7.02 7.36 13.09
C GLY A 67 7.91 8.36 12.35
N GLN A 68 8.63 7.95 11.30
CA GLN A 68 9.40 8.86 10.44
C GLN A 68 8.80 8.97 9.05
N THR A 69 9.12 10.08 8.38
CA THR A 69 8.85 10.27 6.96
C THR A 69 10.06 9.83 6.16
N VAL A 70 9.85 8.94 5.19
CA VAL A 70 10.88 8.46 4.27
C VAL A 70 10.66 9.13 2.92
N THR A 71 11.74 9.57 2.26
CA THR A 71 11.70 10.19 0.93
C THR A 71 12.79 9.59 0.07
N CYS A 72 12.49 9.22 -1.18
CA CYS A 72 13.50 8.75 -2.12
C CYS A 72 14.27 9.91 -2.78
N ASP A 73 15.48 9.66 -3.25
CA ASP A 73 16.31 10.63 -3.96
C ASP A 73 16.19 10.55 -5.50
N ASP A 74 15.40 9.61 -6.01
CA ASP A 74 15.35 9.24 -7.43
C ASP A 74 13.95 9.12 -8.00
N TRP A 75 13.02 9.89 -7.44
CA TRP A 75 11.64 9.90 -7.89
C TRP A 75 11.53 10.11 -9.41
N ARG A 76 10.76 9.25 -10.06
CA ARG A 76 10.31 9.42 -11.45
C ARG A 76 8.80 9.44 -11.48
N ASP A 77 8.24 10.45 -12.14
CA ASP A 77 6.79 10.64 -12.24
C ASP A 77 6.21 9.86 -13.45
N ASP A 78 6.32 8.55 -13.38
CA ASP A 78 5.82 7.57 -14.36
C ASP A 78 5.24 6.34 -13.65
N ASP A 79 4.67 5.41 -14.41
CA ASP A 79 4.11 4.12 -13.96
C ASP A 79 5.12 2.96 -14.10
N ASP A 80 6.35 3.24 -14.51
CA ASP A 80 7.40 2.25 -14.69
C ASP A 80 7.95 1.73 -13.34
N CYS A 81 8.43 0.49 -13.38
CA CYS A 81 9.10 -0.11 -12.24
C CYS A 81 10.47 0.57 -11.99
N GLY A 82 10.56 1.35 -10.91
CA GLY A 82 11.79 1.96 -10.39
C GLY A 82 11.65 3.48 -10.19
N GLY A 83 12.60 4.10 -9.46
CA GLY A 83 12.59 5.53 -9.16
C GLY A 83 11.42 5.94 -8.26
N GLY A 84 11.57 5.76 -6.95
CA GLY A 84 10.49 5.87 -5.98
C GLY A 84 10.49 4.79 -4.90
N LEU A 85 9.69 5.00 -3.87
CA LEU A 85 9.43 4.03 -2.80
C LEU A 85 8.24 3.14 -3.20
N HIS A 86 8.42 1.82 -3.23
CA HIS A 86 7.37 0.87 -3.64
C HIS A 86 6.59 0.29 -2.47
N PHE A 87 5.26 0.23 -2.62
CA PHE A 87 4.31 -0.28 -1.64
C PHE A 87 3.22 -1.14 -2.28
N SER A 88 2.60 -2.03 -1.51
CA SER A 88 1.49 -2.89 -1.96
C SER A 88 0.21 -2.64 -1.14
N PRO A 89 -0.98 -2.96 -1.69
CA PRO A 89 -2.25 -2.81 -0.97
C PRO A 89 -2.37 -3.66 0.30
N THR A 90 -1.66 -4.79 0.37
CA THR A 90 -1.69 -5.70 1.53
C THR A 90 -0.29 -6.20 1.89
N PRO A 91 -0.03 -6.60 3.14
CA PRO A 91 1.22 -7.25 3.53
C PRO A 91 1.51 -8.52 2.73
N HIS A 92 0.47 -9.31 2.43
CA HIS A 92 0.62 -10.52 1.61
C HIS A 92 1.16 -10.22 0.22
N GLN A 93 0.61 -9.19 -0.46
CA GLN A 93 1.13 -8.73 -1.75
C GLN A 93 2.54 -8.16 -1.63
N ALA A 94 2.84 -7.41 -0.56
CA ALA A 94 4.18 -6.91 -0.31
C ALA A 94 5.21 -8.05 -0.16
N SER A 95 4.84 -9.16 0.49
CA SER A 95 5.68 -10.35 0.63
C SER A 95 6.01 -11.03 -0.71
N GLN A 96 5.22 -10.81 -1.76
CA GLN A 96 5.55 -11.35 -3.09
C GLN A 96 6.75 -10.62 -3.72
N TYR A 97 7.08 -9.42 -3.24
CA TYR A 97 8.27 -8.66 -3.63
C TYR A 97 9.45 -8.84 -2.68
N HIS A 98 9.21 -9.33 -1.47
CA HIS A 98 10.25 -9.67 -0.50
C HIS A 98 9.89 -11.00 0.19
N TYR A 99 10.15 -12.12 -0.49
CA TYR A 99 9.71 -13.46 -0.07
C TYR A 99 10.25 -13.90 1.31
N ASN A 100 11.40 -13.38 1.71
CA ASN A 100 12.02 -13.61 3.02
C ASN A 100 11.71 -12.50 4.05
N ALA A 101 10.65 -11.70 3.85
CA ALA A 101 10.32 -10.63 4.79
C ALA A 101 10.00 -11.19 6.18
N THR A 102 10.54 -10.53 7.20
CA THR A 102 10.31 -10.84 8.61
C THR A 102 9.47 -9.77 9.31
N ARG A 103 9.35 -8.57 8.70
CA ARG A 103 8.63 -7.42 9.25
C ARG A 103 7.79 -6.75 8.17
N TRP A 104 6.63 -6.21 8.57
CA TRP A 104 5.73 -5.48 7.69
C TRP A 104 5.34 -4.14 8.30
N LEU A 105 5.37 -3.10 7.49
CA LEU A 105 5.02 -1.75 7.90
C LEU A 105 3.76 -1.30 7.19
N ALA A 106 2.84 -0.69 7.93
CA ALA A 106 1.81 0.16 7.38
C ALA A 106 2.38 1.57 7.19
N VAL A 107 2.17 2.16 6.01
CA VAL A 107 2.63 3.50 5.66
C VAL A 107 1.48 4.33 5.11
N GLU A 108 1.52 5.63 5.37
CA GLU A 108 0.65 6.62 4.72
C GLU A 108 1.37 7.24 3.52
N VAL A 109 0.65 7.37 2.42
CA VAL A 109 1.14 7.95 1.17
C VAL A 109 0.10 8.91 0.62
N ASP A 110 0.51 10.07 0.13
CA ASP A 110 -0.38 11.00 -0.58
C ASP A 110 -0.81 10.39 -1.92
N VAL A 111 -2.12 10.19 -2.08
CA VAL A 111 -2.72 9.62 -3.29
C VAL A 111 -2.40 10.45 -4.54
N ALA A 112 -2.24 11.78 -4.41
CA ALA A 112 -1.88 12.64 -5.53
C ALA A 112 -0.50 12.31 -6.13
N THR A 113 0.42 11.80 -5.30
CA THR A 113 1.78 11.43 -5.72
C THR A 113 1.95 9.95 -6.03
N LEU A 114 0.93 9.14 -5.75
CA LEU A 114 0.97 7.70 -5.94
C LEU A 114 0.92 7.37 -7.44
N ARG A 115 1.74 6.41 -7.87
CA ARG A 115 1.72 5.86 -9.24
C ARG A 115 1.54 4.35 -9.20
N PRO A 116 0.35 3.83 -9.55
CA PRO A 116 0.16 2.40 -9.79
C PRO A 116 1.17 1.87 -10.81
N ILE A 117 1.67 0.66 -10.58
CA ILE A 117 2.53 -0.05 -11.53
C ILE A 117 1.79 -1.33 -11.93
N ASP A 118 1.69 -1.56 -13.24
CA ASP A 118 0.98 -2.71 -13.80
C ASP A 118 1.89 -3.94 -13.96
N GLY A 119 1.35 -4.99 -14.61
CA GLY A 119 2.15 -6.14 -15.04
C GLY A 119 2.54 -7.18 -13.97
N GLY A 120 1.98 -7.11 -12.75
CA GLY A 120 2.28 -8.08 -11.70
C GLY A 120 1.38 -8.00 -10.48
N THR A 121 1.88 -8.51 -9.34
CA THR A 121 1.24 -8.34 -8.03
C THR A 121 0.95 -6.85 -7.79
N PRO A 122 -0.23 -6.46 -7.30
CA PRO A 122 -0.55 -5.05 -7.11
C PRO A 122 0.51 -4.31 -6.29
N LYS A 123 1.07 -3.26 -6.87
CA LYS A 123 1.97 -2.31 -6.22
C LYS A 123 1.83 -0.92 -6.85
N ALA A 124 2.28 0.06 -6.10
CA ALA A 124 2.43 1.43 -6.55
C ALA A 124 3.75 2.00 -6.02
N LYS A 125 4.19 3.13 -6.57
CA LYS A 125 5.32 3.89 -6.06
C LYS A 125 4.94 5.32 -5.72
N ALA A 126 5.71 5.93 -4.82
CA ALA A 126 5.56 7.32 -4.42
C ALA A 126 6.92 7.94 -4.03
N PRO A 127 7.05 9.28 -4.07
CA PRO A 127 8.28 9.96 -3.67
C PRO A 127 8.53 9.91 -2.16
N SER A 128 7.47 9.81 -1.35
CA SER A 128 7.55 9.84 0.11
C SER A 128 6.43 9.03 0.76
N CYS A 129 6.68 8.56 1.98
CA CYS A 129 5.67 7.97 2.85
C CYS A 129 5.91 8.34 4.32
N ARG A 130 4.86 8.29 5.13
CA ARG A 130 4.95 8.30 6.60
C ARG A 130 4.85 6.87 7.12
N VAL A 131 5.85 6.39 7.85
CA VAL A 131 5.80 5.06 8.46
C VAL A 131 4.95 5.13 9.72
N LEU A 132 3.84 4.40 9.75
CA LEU A 132 2.88 4.49 10.84
C LEU A 132 3.23 3.54 11.98
N ARG A 133 3.41 2.26 11.64
CA ARG A 133 3.51 1.16 12.61
C ARG A 133 3.88 -0.13 11.92
N GLU A 134 4.28 -1.09 12.73
CA GLU A 134 4.36 -2.48 12.31
C GLU A 134 3.01 -3.18 12.35
N VAL A 135 2.86 -4.12 11.42
CA VAL A 135 1.76 -5.07 11.35
C VAL A 135 2.31 -6.47 11.13
N ASP A 136 1.52 -7.49 11.41
CA ASP A 136 1.87 -8.85 11.02
C ASP A 136 1.64 -9.09 9.52
N ALA A 137 2.00 -10.29 9.06
CA ALA A 137 1.83 -10.71 7.67
C ALA A 137 0.38 -10.71 7.15
N PHE A 138 -0.60 -10.50 8.03
CA PHE A 138 -2.04 -10.41 7.72
C PHE A 138 -2.60 -8.99 7.88
N GLY A 139 -1.75 -8.00 8.18
CA GLY A 139 -2.15 -6.60 8.35
C GLY A 139 -2.74 -6.29 9.73
N ARG A 140 -2.63 -7.21 10.69
CA ARG A 140 -3.10 -6.99 12.06
C ARG A 140 -2.03 -6.26 12.85
N LEU A 141 -2.46 -5.41 13.77
CA LEU A 141 -1.55 -4.75 14.71
C LEU A 141 -0.78 -5.79 15.51
N ILE A 142 0.53 -5.60 15.63
CA ILE A 142 1.33 -6.34 16.59
C ILE A 142 1.02 -5.74 17.96
N ALA A 143 0.51 -6.55 18.89
CA ALA A 143 0.19 -6.09 20.24
C ALA A 143 1.47 -5.56 20.92
N GLY A 144 1.58 -4.23 21.08
CA GLY A 144 2.80 -3.64 21.63
C GLY A 144 2.94 -2.12 21.63
N GLU A 145 2.16 -1.33 20.87
CA GLU A 145 2.34 0.14 20.90
C GLU A 145 1.06 0.91 20.55
N VAL A 146 0.50 1.58 21.56
CA VAL A 146 -0.43 2.71 21.37
C VAL A 146 0.04 3.82 22.30
N THR A 147 0.80 4.80 21.78
CA THR A 147 0.97 6.09 22.44
C THR A 147 -0.03 7.07 21.86
N ALA A 148 -1.26 7.04 22.38
CA ALA A 148 -2.19 8.13 22.17
C ALA A 148 -1.85 9.26 23.15
N THR A 149 -1.22 10.34 22.67
CA THR A 149 -1.16 11.60 23.43
C THR A 149 -2.33 12.47 22.96
N ALA A 150 -3.50 12.30 23.57
CA ALA A 150 -4.59 13.25 23.44
C ALA A 150 -4.44 14.30 24.54
N THR A 151 -3.89 15.48 24.19
CA THR A 151 -3.93 16.65 25.08
C THR A 151 -5.37 17.17 25.10
N ILE A 152 -6.12 16.83 26.15
CA ILE A 152 -7.41 17.47 26.44
C ILE A 152 -7.10 18.80 27.14
N THR A 153 -7.20 19.90 26.42
CA THR A 153 -7.25 21.23 27.02
C THR A 153 -8.64 21.41 27.63
N ARG A 154 -8.73 21.37 28.97
CA ARG A 154 -9.90 21.86 29.71
C ARG A 154 -9.79 23.38 29.79
N GLU A 155 -10.60 24.10 29.02
CA GLU A 155 -10.92 25.49 29.36
C GLU A 155 -12.17 25.51 30.23
N GLY A 156 -12.01 26.03 31.44
CA GLY A 156 -13.12 26.37 32.31
C GLY A 156 -13.58 27.79 32.03
N ARG A 157 -14.89 28.00 32.00
CA ARG A 157 -15.53 29.14 32.67
C ARG A 157 -16.98 28.80 33.00
#